data_AF-A0A8S0G1V4-F1
#
_entry.id   AF-A0A8S0G1V4-F1
#
_cell.length_a   1.000
_cell.length_b   1.000
_cell.length_c   1.000
_cell.angle_alpha   90.00
_cell.angle_beta   90.00
_cell.angle_gamma   90.00
#
_symmetry.space_group_name_H-M   'P 1'
#
loop_
_entity.id
_entity.type
_entity.pdbx_description
1 polymer ?
#
loop_
_entity_poly.entity_id
_entity_poly.type
_entity_poly.pdbx_seq_one_letter_code
_entity_poly.pdbx_strand_id
1 'polypeptide(L)'
;MNEDEAEALTGESDPLLASDKALDWVDLVLCTAGPIGLYMAGFTEDEAKRKTQHPLLPGAIAEFNQYEFSRAMRHKDCQNPLRVYSHIAPYMGGPEKIMNTNGAGDGALAALLHDITANSYHRSNVPNSSKHKFTWLTYSSLAQVCKYANRVSYQVRPA
;
A
#
# COMPACT_ATOMS: atom_id res chain seq x y z
N MET A 1 6.38 -3.85 -7.40
CA MET A 1 6.92 -5.18 -7.74
C MET A 1 5.79 -6.19 -7.70
N ASN A 2 5.90 -7.26 -8.46
CA ASN A 2 5.09 -8.47 -8.25
C ASN A 2 5.77 -9.43 -7.26
N GLU A 3 5.11 -10.54 -6.93
CA GLU A 3 5.60 -11.54 -5.98
C GLU A 3 6.94 -12.18 -6.41
N ASP A 4 7.10 -12.49 -7.70
CA ASP A 4 8.33 -13.11 -8.24
C ASP A 4 9.52 -12.13 -8.19
N GLU A 5 9.27 -10.87 -8.55
CA GLU A 5 10.25 -9.78 -8.43
C GLU A 5 10.62 -9.53 -6.95
N ALA A 6 9.63 -9.61 -6.05
CA ALA A 6 9.84 -9.41 -4.63
C ALA A 6 10.71 -10.54 -4.03
N GLU A 7 10.42 -11.80 -4.38
CA GLU A 7 11.24 -12.94 -3.99
C GLU A 7 12.65 -12.84 -4.57
N ALA A 8 12.80 -12.51 -5.85
CA ALA A 8 14.11 -12.35 -6.47
C ALA A 8 14.94 -11.24 -5.81
N LEU A 9 14.30 -10.14 -5.38
CA LEU A 9 14.96 -9.02 -4.72
C LEU A 9 15.33 -9.31 -3.26
N THR A 10 14.44 -9.98 -2.53
CA THR A 10 14.49 -10.07 -1.06
C THR A 10 14.93 -11.46 -0.57
N GLY A 11 14.76 -12.50 -1.39
CA GLY A 11 14.90 -13.90 -0.99
C GLY A 11 13.71 -14.44 -0.18
N GLU A 12 12.65 -13.65 0.01
CA GLU A 12 11.45 -14.07 0.75
C GLU A 12 10.32 -14.42 -0.22
N SER A 13 9.78 -15.64 -0.12
CA SER A 13 8.67 -16.09 -0.97
C SER A 13 7.29 -15.59 -0.49
N ASP A 14 7.16 -15.23 0.79
CA ASP A 14 5.93 -14.65 1.33
C ASP A 14 5.87 -13.15 0.96
N PRO A 15 4.84 -12.67 0.24
CA PRO A 15 4.78 -11.28 -0.21
C PRO A 15 4.79 -10.24 0.91
N LEU A 16 4.29 -10.59 2.11
CA LEU A 16 4.32 -9.70 3.27
C LEU A 16 5.73 -9.62 3.85
N LEU A 17 6.45 -10.74 3.97
CA LEU A 17 7.86 -10.74 4.39
C LEU A 17 8.76 -10.04 3.36
N ALA A 18 8.54 -10.29 2.07
CA ALA A 18 9.28 -9.62 1.00
C ALA A 18 9.04 -8.10 1.05
N SER A 19 7.79 -7.67 1.27
CA SER A 19 7.46 -6.25 1.41
C SER A 19 8.09 -5.62 2.66
N ASP A 20 8.12 -6.34 3.79
CA ASP A 20 8.77 -5.89 5.01
C ASP A 20 10.29 -5.71 4.82
N LYS A 21 10.95 -6.71 4.23
CA LYS A 21 12.38 -6.64 3.93
C LYS A 21 12.72 -5.53 2.94
N ALA A 22 11.85 -5.29 1.96
CA ALA A 22 12.03 -4.19 1.01
C ALA A 22 12.04 -2.80 1.68
N LEU A 23 11.40 -2.64 2.86
CA LEU A 23 11.46 -1.39 3.63
C LEU A 23 12.86 -1.06 4.18
N ASP A 24 13.81 -1.99 4.13
CA ASP A 24 15.22 -1.69 4.43
C ASP A 24 15.85 -0.76 3.37
N TRP A 25 15.26 -0.68 2.17
CA TRP A 25 15.78 0.10 1.05
C TRP A 25 14.86 1.23 0.59
N VAL A 26 13.56 1.13 0.83
CA VAL A 26 12.56 2.10 0.35
C VAL A 26 11.58 2.53 1.45
N ASP A 27 10.94 3.68 1.25
CA ASP A 27 9.99 4.25 2.22
C ASP A 27 8.55 3.69 2.09
N LEU A 28 8.21 3.12 0.92
CA LEU A 28 6.87 2.64 0.59
C LEU A 28 6.96 1.55 -0.47
N VAL A 29 6.23 0.46 -0.23
CA VAL A 29 6.18 -0.72 -1.07
C VAL A 29 4.76 -0.93 -1.57
N LEU A 30 4.65 -1.25 -2.86
CA LEU A 30 3.46 -1.80 -3.50
C LEU A 30 3.84 -3.16 -4.10
N CYS A 31 3.32 -4.24 -3.51
CA CYS A 31 3.53 -5.59 -3.97
C CYS A 31 2.22 -6.18 -4.49
N THR A 32 2.13 -6.42 -5.80
CA THR A 32 1.03 -7.22 -6.37
C THR A 32 1.36 -8.69 -6.15
N ALA A 33 0.37 -9.50 -5.78
CA ALA A 33 0.54 -10.93 -5.50
C ALA A 33 -0.59 -11.71 -6.18
N GLY A 34 -0.64 -11.65 -7.52
CA GLY A 34 -1.68 -12.24 -8.39
C GLY A 34 -3.04 -12.57 -7.72
N PRO A 35 -3.31 -13.86 -7.42
CA PRO A 35 -4.57 -14.33 -6.83
C PRO A 35 -4.71 -14.05 -5.32
N ILE A 36 -3.62 -13.73 -4.63
CA ILE A 36 -3.61 -13.34 -3.20
C ILE A 36 -4.02 -11.86 -3.06
N GLY A 37 -3.82 -11.06 -4.10
CA GLY A 37 -4.26 -9.68 -4.19
C GLY A 37 -3.08 -8.70 -4.15
N LEU A 38 -3.08 -7.80 -3.19
CA LEU A 38 -2.12 -6.70 -3.13
C LEU A 38 -1.73 -6.41 -1.69
N TYR A 39 -0.43 -6.22 -1.47
CA TYR A 39 0.16 -5.78 -0.22
C TYR A 39 0.76 -4.39 -0.36
N MET A 40 0.61 -3.60 0.69
CA MET A 40 1.38 -2.38 0.89
C MET A 40 2.11 -2.44 2.22
N ALA A 41 3.34 -1.96 2.23
CA ALA A 41 4.14 -1.77 3.42
C ALA A 41 4.77 -0.37 3.37
N GLY A 42 4.88 0.31 4.50
CA GLY A 42 5.48 1.64 4.55
C GLY A 42 5.74 2.08 5.99
N PHE A 43 6.23 3.31 6.16
CA PHE A 43 6.45 3.87 7.48
C PHE A 43 5.34 4.84 7.90
N THR A 44 5.11 4.98 9.20
CA THR A 44 4.31 6.04 9.80
C THR A 44 4.97 6.51 11.10
N GLU A 45 4.67 7.74 11.53
CA GLU A 45 5.09 8.22 12.86
C GLU A 45 4.26 7.53 13.95
N ASP A 46 4.90 7.13 15.06
CA ASP A 46 4.24 6.46 16.18
C ASP A 46 3.03 7.25 16.71
N GLU A 47 3.16 8.58 16.83
CA GLU A 47 2.08 9.48 17.27
C GLU A 47 0.93 9.56 16.25
N ALA A 48 1.20 9.32 14.96
CA ALA A 48 0.23 9.40 13.88
C ALA A 48 -0.45 8.06 13.55
N LYS A 49 -0.05 6.96 14.19
CA LYS A 49 -0.58 5.62 13.90
C LYS A 49 -2.07 5.53 14.19
N ARG A 50 -2.81 4.89 13.29
CA ARG A 50 -4.26 4.71 13.42
C ARG A 50 -4.58 3.23 13.43
N LYS A 51 -5.20 2.77 14.52
CA LYS A 51 -5.62 1.37 14.67
C LYS A 51 -6.71 1.03 13.66
N THR A 52 -6.63 -0.19 13.13
CA THR A 52 -7.70 -0.77 12.33
C THR A 52 -8.96 -0.98 13.16
N GLN A 53 -10.11 -0.93 12.48
CA GLN A 53 -11.41 -1.37 13.00
C GLN A 53 -11.82 -2.71 12.36
N HIS A 54 -11.00 -3.22 11.44
CA HIS A 54 -11.20 -4.53 10.83
C HIS A 54 -10.66 -5.64 11.74
N PRO A 55 -11.09 -6.90 11.55
CA PRO A 55 -10.46 -8.03 12.20
C PRO A 55 -8.94 -8.04 11.95
N LEU A 56 -8.17 -8.38 12.98
CA LEU A 56 -6.73 -8.57 12.83
C LEU A 56 -6.50 -9.83 11.99
N LEU A 57 -5.67 -9.68 10.96
CA LEU A 57 -5.40 -10.73 10.00
C LEU A 57 -4.19 -11.56 10.45
N PRO A 58 -4.24 -12.90 10.28
CA PRO A 58 -3.07 -13.74 10.45
C PRO A 58 -2.12 -13.54 9.26
N GLY A 59 -0.84 -13.88 9.44
CA GLY A 59 0.16 -13.83 8.40
C GLY A 59 1.54 -14.15 8.96
N ALA A 60 2.57 -14.10 8.11
CA ALA A 60 3.96 -14.26 8.52
C ALA A 60 4.40 -13.20 9.54
N ILE A 61 3.76 -12.02 9.51
CA ILE A 61 3.81 -11.01 10.55
C ILE A 61 2.46 -11.02 11.28
N ALA A 62 2.47 -11.32 12.58
CA ALA A 62 1.26 -11.37 13.39
C ALA A 62 0.57 -10.00 13.42
N GLU A 63 -0.75 -9.98 13.20
CA GLU A 63 -1.58 -8.77 13.30
C GLU A 63 -1.08 -7.61 12.41
N PHE A 64 -0.46 -7.89 11.27
CA PHE A 64 0.20 -6.88 10.43
C PHE A 64 -0.70 -5.69 10.04
N ASN A 65 -2.00 -5.92 9.89
CA ASN A 65 -2.97 -4.89 9.53
C ASN A 65 -3.39 -3.99 10.70
N GLN A 66 -2.86 -4.20 11.91
CA GLN A 66 -3.21 -3.45 13.12
C GLN A 66 -3.22 -1.93 12.89
N TYR A 67 -2.34 -1.42 12.03
CA TYR A 67 -2.19 0.01 11.74
C TYR A 67 -2.42 0.37 10.27
N GLU A 68 -3.16 -0.45 9.51
CA GLU A 68 -3.43 -0.27 8.07
C GLU A 68 -4.13 1.06 7.71
N PHE A 69 -4.79 1.68 8.70
CA PHE A 69 -5.39 3.00 8.56
C PHE A 69 -4.39 4.13 8.71
N SER A 70 -3.11 3.87 8.98
CA SER A 70 -2.08 4.91 9.00
C SER A 70 -1.75 5.40 7.59
N ARG A 71 -1.22 6.61 7.47
CA ARG A 71 -0.76 7.19 6.20
C ARG A 71 0.75 7.00 6.12
N ALA A 72 1.25 6.70 4.92
CA ALA A 72 2.67 6.49 4.70
C ALA A 72 3.44 7.80 4.90
N MET A 73 4.66 7.71 5.40
CA MET A 73 5.64 8.77 5.58
C MET A 73 6.99 8.27 5.07
N ARG A 74 7.88 9.20 4.69
CA ARG A 74 9.28 8.83 4.46
C ARG A 74 9.94 8.56 5.80
N HIS A 75 10.78 7.53 5.88
CA HIS A 75 11.48 7.16 7.10
C HIS A 75 12.23 8.36 7.70
N LYS A 76 12.91 9.14 6.86
CA LYS A 76 13.66 10.34 7.28
C LYS A 76 12.80 11.48 7.84
N ASP A 77 11.50 11.47 7.57
CA ASP A 77 10.56 12.49 8.06
C ASP A 77 9.88 12.04 9.37
N CYS A 78 10.19 10.83 9.88
CA CYS A 78 9.73 10.30 11.16
C CYS A 78 10.77 10.53 12.26
N GLN A 79 10.30 10.79 13.48
CA GLN A 79 11.09 10.72 14.70
C GLN A 79 11.09 9.29 15.27
N ASN A 80 9.92 8.67 15.37
CA ASN A 80 9.77 7.27 15.78
C ASN A 80 9.06 6.49 14.66
N PRO A 81 9.81 6.05 13.63
CA PRO A 81 9.23 5.34 12.50
C PRO A 81 8.67 3.98 12.92
N LEU A 82 7.43 3.70 12.54
CA LEU A 82 6.81 2.39 12.64
C LEU A 82 6.53 1.84 11.24
N ARG A 83 6.87 0.57 11.03
CA ARG A 83 6.41 -0.15 9.84
C ARG A 83 4.92 -0.44 9.97
N VAL A 84 4.17 -0.17 8.90
CA VAL A 84 2.74 -0.40 8.80
C VAL A 84 2.42 -1.11 7.51
N TYR A 85 1.40 -1.95 7.55
CA TYR A 85 1.08 -2.87 6.46
C TYR A 85 -0.41 -2.83 6.16
N SER A 86 -0.76 -3.22 4.94
CA SER A 86 -2.13 -3.43 4.52
C SER A 86 -2.17 -4.52 3.46
N HIS A 87 -3.26 -5.29 3.46
CA HIS A 87 -3.55 -6.29 2.43
C HIS A 87 -4.95 -6.07 1.91
N ILE A 88 -5.16 -6.35 0.63
CA ILE A 88 -6.49 -6.50 0.08
C ILE A 88 -6.52 -7.70 -0.87
N ALA A 89 -7.48 -8.58 -0.66
CA ALA A 89 -7.77 -9.67 -1.59
C ALA A 89 -8.17 -9.11 -2.98
N PRO A 90 -7.99 -9.88 -4.07
CA PRO A 90 -8.36 -9.42 -5.40
C PRO A 90 -9.82 -8.95 -5.46
N TYR A 91 -10.07 -7.89 -6.23
CA TYR A 91 -11.43 -7.44 -6.46
C TYR A 91 -12.20 -8.48 -7.30
N MET A 92 -13.17 -9.17 -6.69
CA MET A 92 -13.94 -10.26 -7.32
C MET A 92 -15.16 -9.78 -8.14
N GLY A 93 -15.30 -8.48 -8.40
CA GLY A 93 -16.53 -7.92 -8.99
C GLY A 93 -16.60 -7.90 -10.53
N GLY A 94 -16.06 -8.90 -11.23
CA GLY A 94 -16.46 -9.16 -12.62
C GLY A 94 -15.93 -10.48 -13.18
N PRO A 95 -15.58 -10.58 -14.48
CA PRO A 95 -15.76 -11.83 -15.22
C PRO A 95 -15.00 -12.99 -14.58
N GLU A 96 -15.65 -14.15 -14.48
CA GLU A 96 -15.10 -15.38 -13.86
C GLU A 96 -13.78 -15.84 -14.51
N LYS A 97 -13.48 -15.37 -15.72
CA LYS A 97 -12.22 -15.61 -16.42
C LYS A 97 -11.50 -14.29 -16.66
N ILE A 98 -10.32 -14.17 -16.06
CA ILE A 98 -9.37 -13.11 -16.39
C ILE A 98 -8.68 -13.54 -17.69
N MET A 99 -8.97 -12.84 -18.79
CA MET A 99 -8.37 -13.15 -20.10
C MET A 99 -6.95 -12.58 -20.23
N ASN A 100 -6.64 -11.47 -19.55
CA ASN A 100 -5.32 -10.85 -19.60
C ASN A 100 -5.04 -10.01 -18.33
N THR A 101 -3.80 -10.07 -17.81
CA THR A 101 -3.31 -9.31 -16.66
C THR A 101 -2.34 -8.18 -17.03
N ASN A 102 -2.06 -7.99 -18.33
CA ASN A 102 -1.16 -6.95 -18.83
C ASN A 102 -1.63 -5.56 -18.36
N GLY A 103 -0.69 -4.76 -17.85
CA GLY A 103 -0.95 -3.41 -17.35
C GLY A 103 -1.65 -3.35 -15.99
N ALA A 104 -2.03 -4.48 -15.37
CA ALA A 104 -2.64 -4.49 -14.05
C ALA A 104 -1.72 -3.93 -12.96
N GLY A 105 -0.41 -4.20 -13.05
CA GLY A 105 0.60 -3.60 -12.18
C GLY A 105 0.75 -2.10 -12.39
N ASP A 106 0.76 -1.65 -13.65
CA ASP A 106 0.83 -0.22 -14.00
C ASP A 106 -0.39 0.55 -13.48
N GLY A 107 -1.58 -0.04 -13.58
CA GLY A 107 -2.80 0.52 -13.01
C GLY A 107 -2.75 0.67 -11.50
N ALA A 108 -2.22 -0.33 -10.79
CA ALA A 108 -2.01 -0.26 -9.34
C ALA A 108 -1.01 0.84 -8.98
N LEU A 109 0.10 0.92 -9.70
CA LEU A 109 1.13 1.95 -9.50
C LEU A 109 0.60 3.36 -9.80
N ALA A 110 -0.17 3.53 -10.88
CA ALA A 110 -0.77 4.81 -11.24
C ALA A 110 -1.73 5.32 -10.14
N ALA A 111 -2.52 4.43 -9.54
CA ALA A 111 -3.41 4.76 -8.42
C ALA A 111 -2.63 5.26 -7.19
N LEU A 112 -1.50 4.60 -6.86
CA LEU A 112 -0.63 5.03 -5.77
C LEU A 112 0.01 6.40 -6.06
N LEU A 113 0.59 6.58 -7.25
CA LEU A 113 1.20 7.85 -7.66
C LEU A 113 0.18 9.00 -7.68
N HIS A 114 -1.05 8.71 -8.10
CA HIS A 114 -2.15 9.67 -8.02
C HIS A 114 -2.45 10.09 -6.58
N ASP A 115 -2.52 9.17 -5.62
CA ASP A 115 -2.80 9.51 -4.21
C ASP A 115 -1.65 10.31 -3.56
N ILE A 116 -0.39 9.99 -3.87
CA ILE A 116 0.79 10.78 -3.45
C ILE A 116 0.71 12.19 -4.03
N THR A 117 0.37 12.31 -5.31
CA THR A 117 0.26 13.62 -5.99
C THR A 117 -0.90 14.44 -5.44
N ALA A 118 -2.05 13.81 -5.16
CA ALA A 118 -3.20 14.45 -4.54
C ALA A 118 -2.87 15.04 -3.15
N ASN A 119 -1.97 14.40 -2.39
CA ASN A 119 -1.51 14.94 -1.11
C ASN A 119 -0.73 16.25 -1.28
N SER A 120 0.20 16.28 -2.23
CA SER A 120 0.97 17.48 -2.57
C SER A 120 0.06 18.60 -3.07
N TYR A 121 -0.85 18.27 -4.01
CA TYR A 121 -1.83 19.22 -4.53
C TYR A 121 -2.72 19.79 -3.42
N HIS A 122 -3.22 18.95 -2.51
CA HIS A 122 -4.04 19.39 -1.38
C HIS A 122 -3.25 20.31 -0.43
N ARG A 123 -1.97 20.05 -0.20
CA ARG A 123 -1.11 20.93 0.63
C ARG A 123 -0.92 22.31 0.04
N SER A 124 -0.67 22.39 -1.27
CA SER A 124 -0.48 23.67 -1.95
C SER A 124 -1.75 24.53 -1.98
N ASN A 125 -2.92 23.90 -2.06
CA ASN A 125 -4.21 24.61 -2.12
C ASN A 125 -4.84 24.89 -0.76
N VAL A 126 -4.56 24.07 0.25
CA VAL A 126 -5.15 24.17 1.59
C VAL A 126 -4.07 24.10 2.68
N PRO A 127 -3.23 25.15 2.81
CA PRO A 127 -2.03 25.12 3.67
C PRO A 127 -2.35 24.96 5.16
N ASN A 128 -3.49 25.47 5.62
CA ASN A 128 -3.93 25.38 7.03
C ASN A 128 -4.73 24.11 7.34
N SER A 129 -4.72 23.11 6.46
CA SER A 129 -5.46 21.87 6.71
C SER A 129 -4.86 21.08 7.86
N SER A 130 -5.72 20.62 8.77
CA SER A 130 -5.37 19.64 9.80
C SER A 130 -4.84 18.30 9.23
N LYS A 131 -5.03 18.05 7.93
CA LYS A 131 -4.46 16.89 7.22
C LYS A 131 -2.96 17.00 6.92
N HIS A 132 -2.29 18.09 7.32
CA HIS A 132 -0.85 18.29 7.08
C HIS A 132 -0.02 18.49 8.36
N LYS A 133 -0.54 18.03 9.51
CA LYS A 133 0.20 17.99 10.79
C LYS A 133 1.54 17.25 10.68
N PHE A 134 1.61 16.19 9.87
CA PHE A 134 2.84 15.45 9.58
C PHE A 134 3.16 15.51 8.08
N THR A 135 4.42 15.24 7.73
CA THR A 135 4.87 15.14 6.34
C THR A 135 4.53 13.77 5.74
N TRP A 136 3.24 13.48 5.63
CA TRP A 136 2.76 12.28 4.95
C TRP A 136 3.16 12.27 3.48
N LEU A 137 3.46 11.08 2.97
CA LEU A 137 3.70 10.77 1.56
C LEU A 137 2.36 10.58 0.83
N THR A 138 1.47 9.75 1.37
CA THR A 138 0.13 9.48 0.81
C THR A 138 -0.93 10.45 1.34
N TYR A 139 -1.95 10.74 0.54
CA TYR A 139 -3.12 11.49 0.98
C TYR A 139 -4.03 10.62 1.85
N SER A 140 -4.18 9.37 1.44
CA SER A 140 -5.05 8.37 2.07
C SER A 140 -4.25 7.37 2.91
N SER A 141 -4.95 6.59 3.74
CA SER A 141 -4.30 5.50 4.48
C SER A 141 -3.86 4.36 3.57
N LEU A 142 -2.93 3.52 4.04
CA LEU A 142 -2.50 2.33 3.28
C LEU A 142 -3.69 1.47 2.83
N ALA A 143 -4.67 1.20 3.70
CA ALA A 143 -5.86 0.43 3.34
C ALA A 143 -6.72 1.08 2.23
N GLN A 144 -6.84 2.40 2.22
CA GLN A 144 -7.60 3.10 1.16
C GLN A 144 -6.81 3.12 -0.16
N VAL A 145 -5.49 3.29 -0.10
CA VAL A 145 -4.64 3.20 -1.28
C VAL A 145 -4.64 1.78 -1.83
N CYS A 146 -4.55 0.74 -0.99
CA CYS A 146 -4.71 -0.67 -1.38
C CYS A 146 -6.03 -0.88 -2.12
N LYS A 147 -7.15 -0.41 -1.55
CA LYS A 147 -8.47 -0.52 -2.16
C LYS A 147 -8.54 0.18 -3.52
N TYR A 148 -7.98 1.37 -3.62
CA TYR A 148 -7.96 2.13 -4.87
C TYR A 148 -7.09 1.45 -5.94
N ALA A 149 -5.86 1.06 -5.59
CA ALA A 149 -4.93 0.36 -6.47
C ALA A 149 -5.50 -0.97 -6.96
N ASN A 150 -6.11 -1.77 -6.08
CA ASN A 150 -6.77 -3.02 -6.44
C ASN A 150 -7.94 -2.80 -7.42
N ARG A 151 -8.75 -1.75 -7.22
CA ARG A 151 -9.85 -1.41 -8.12
C ARG A 151 -9.37 -0.97 -9.50
N VAL A 152 -8.35 -0.12 -9.58
CA VAL A 152 -7.78 0.33 -10.87
C VAL A 152 -7.09 -0.83 -11.58
N SER A 153 -6.30 -1.62 -10.86
CA SER A 153 -5.64 -2.83 -11.37
C SER A 153 -6.64 -3.82 -11.97
N TYR A 154 -7.82 -3.93 -11.38
CA TYR A 154 -8.91 -4.74 -11.93
C TYR A 154 -9.52 -4.14 -13.21
N GLN A 155 -9.75 -2.81 -13.26
CA GLN A 155 -10.39 -2.14 -14.41
C GLN A 155 -9.56 -2.15 -15.70
N VAL A 156 -8.24 -2.25 -15.59
CA VAL A 156 -7.34 -2.29 -16.75
C VAL A 156 -7.20 -3.69 -17.36
N ARG A 157 -7.73 -4.74 -16.70
CA ARG A 157 -7.71 -6.11 -17.23
C ARG A 157 -8.74 -6.22 -18.36
N PRO A 158 -8.34 -6.57 -19.59
CA PRO A 158 -9.27 -6.87 -20.66
C PRO A 158 -10.24 -7.99 -20.26
N ALA A 159 -11.52 -7.79 -20.55
CA ALA A 159 -12.56 -8.83 -20.45
C ALA A 159 -12.47 -9.82 -21.61
#